data_AF-A0A9X0D0W8-F1
#
_entry.id   AF-A0A9X0D0W8-F1
#
_cell.length_a   1.000
_cell.length_b   1.000
_cell.length_c   1.000
_cell.angle_alpha   90.00
_cell.angle_beta   90.00
_cell.angle_gamma   90.00
#
_symmetry.space_group_name_H-M   'P 1'
#
loop_
_entity.id
_entity.type
_entity.pdbx_description
1 polymer ?
#
loop_
_entity_poly.entity_id
_entity_poly.type
_entity_poly.pdbx_seq_one_letter_code
_entity_poly.pdbx_strand_id
1 'polypeptide(L)'
;MYFPTSFPLNVKGFLDSSEKIIVTWEPVPAEHHHGIILGYHVMYGAQNSKLQQMTVNAYNLSAALQNLEKYMLYVIAVTAFTSVGQGPPSPAIVVRSQESVPSLAPPIVMAHGTTYSSLMVTWKAIPEDNARGIIKGYIVRILENVQDFNGCNSDLTRMIQGLEKSKVYKIAVAGYTSKGHGNFSEDVIAVTNIDDCRALGMEDYNISNLQITASSEFDSAHAPSNARLNFNPASINIAGSWSAAGSDVEHPWLQVDFQEKVTVTKVATQGRLLDVNRGSLSSYYQWVESFSLN
;
A
#
# COMPACT_ATOMS: atom_id res chain seq x y z
N MET A 1 20.51 -50.09 31.88
CA MET A 1 20.10 -49.58 30.54
C MET A 1 20.30 -48.08 30.56
N TYR A 2 20.93 -47.53 29.53
CA TYR A 2 21.31 -46.13 29.44
C TYR A 2 20.58 -45.49 28.25
N PHE A 3 20.62 -44.16 28.16
CA PHE A 3 20.12 -43.41 27.02
C PHE A 3 21.13 -43.42 25.86
N PRO A 4 20.73 -43.14 24.61
CA PRO A 4 21.65 -43.11 23.47
C PRO A 4 22.70 -42.02 23.66
N THR A 5 23.97 -42.31 23.36
CA THR A 5 25.07 -41.35 23.56
C THR A 5 25.40 -40.54 22.30
N SER A 6 24.76 -40.86 21.18
CA SER A 6 24.92 -40.18 19.89
C SER A 6 23.56 -39.89 19.26
N PHE A 7 23.56 -39.08 18.21
CA PHE A 7 22.37 -38.60 17.51
C PHE A 7 22.15 -39.33 16.17
N PRO A 8 20.93 -39.26 15.59
CA PRO A 8 20.68 -39.74 14.23
C PRO A 8 21.53 -39.01 13.19
N LEU A 9 22.11 -39.75 12.25
CA LEU A 9 23.05 -39.21 11.26
C LEU A 9 22.34 -38.67 10.02
N ASN A 10 23.06 -37.93 9.18
CA ASN A 10 22.59 -37.50 7.85
C ASN A 10 21.17 -36.89 7.82
N VAL A 11 20.86 -36.07 8.84
CA VAL A 11 19.58 -35.33 8.90
C VAL A 11 19.48 -34.39 7.71
N LYS A 12 18.44 -34.56 6.90
CA LYS A 12 18.16 -33.77 5.69
C LYS A 12 16.69 -33.34 5.68
N GLY A 13 16.43 -32.19 5.09
CA GLY A 13 15.09 -31.65 4.90
C GLY A 13 14.82 -31.36 3.43
N PHE A 14 13.69 -31.84 2.93
CA PHE A 14 13.23 -31.67 1.56
C PHE A 14 11.87 -30.97 1.55
N LEU A 15 11.68 -30.05 0.62
CA LEU A 15 10.41 -29.34 0.46
C LEU A 15 9.44 -30.20 -0.35
N ASP A 16 8.24 -30.42 0.18
CA ASP A 16 7.16 -31.13 -0.52
C ASP A 16 6.08 -30.16 -1.01
N SER A 17 5.73 -29.15 -0.19
CA SER A 17 4.82 -28.06 -0.57
C SER A 17 5.17 -26.75 0.17
N SER A 18 4.36 -25.70 0.02
CA SER A 18 4.54 -24.44 0.76
C SER A 18 4.33 -24.54 2.26
N GLU A 19 3.66 -25.60 2.73
CA GLU A 19 3.35 -25.82 4.16
C GLU A 19 3.90 -27.15 4.67
N LYS A 20 4.74 -27.84 3.90
CA LYS A 20 5.22 -29.19 4.21
C LYS A 20 6.70 -29.41 3.91
N ILE A 21 7.42 -29.86 4.95
CA ILE A 21 8.83 -30.28 4.88
C ILE A 21 8.90 -31.76 5.26
N ILE A 22 9.56 -32.56 4.41
CA ILE A 22 9.93 -33.94 4.72
C ILE A 22 11.32 -33.95 5.31
N VAL A 23 11.45 -34.47 6.53
CA VAL A 23 12.73 -34.64 7.23
C VAL A 23 13.10 -36.11 7.17
N THR A 24 14.34 -36.43 6.82
CA THR A 24 14.87 -37.79 6.79
C THR A 24 16.17 -37.85 7.58
N TRP A 25 16.48 -39.00 8.16
CA TRP A 25 17.73 -39.24 8.88
C TRP A 25 18.17 -40.70 8.74
N GLU A 26 19.41 -40.97 9.12
CA GLU A 26 19.94 -42.32 9.30
C GLU A 26 19.89 -42.68 10.80
N PRO A 27 19.77 -43.99 11.13
CA PRO A 27 19.69 -44.43 12.51
C PRO A 27 20.95 -44.06 13.29
N VAL A 28 20.82 -44.00 14.62
CA VAL A 28 21.98 -43.88 15.51
C VAL A 28 22.86 -45.14 15.31
N PRO A 29 24.20 -45.01 15.22
CA PRO A 29 25.07 -46.18 15.16
C PRO A 29 24.87 -47.13 16.35
N ALA A 30 24.90 -48.44 16.11
CA ALA A 30 24.51 -49.47 17.09
C ALA A 30 25.35 -49.42 18.38
N GLU A 31 26.62 -49.09 18.25
CA GLU A 31 27.58 -48.89 19.35
C GLU A 31 27.19 -47.77 20.31
N HIS A 32 26.28 -46.87 19.91
CA HIS A 32 25.83 -45.74 20.71
C HIS A 32 24.40 -45.88 21.24
N HIS A 33 23.71 -46.99 20.95
CA HIS A 33 22.32 -47.19 21.39
C HIS A 33 22.21 -47.27 22.91
N HIS A 34 23.11 -48.04 23.54
CA HIS A 34 23.14 -48.34 24.98
C HIS A 34 21.77 -48.73 25.61
N GLY A 35 20.87 -49.28 24.79
CA GLY A 35 19.47 -49.61 25.08
C GLY A 35 18.71 -49.94 23.79
N ILE A 36 17.39 -50.18 23.89
CA ILE A 36 16.53 -50.35 22.71
C ILE A 36 16.01 -48.97 22.30
N ILE A 37 16.30 -48.54 21.07
CA ILE A 37 15.72 -47.32 20.50
C ILE A 37 14.21 -47.51 20.36
N LEU A 38 13.44 -46.69 21.08
CA LEU A 38 11.98 -46.72 21.03
C LEU A 38 11.42 -45.75 19.99
N GLY A 39 12.20 -44.73 19.63
CA GLY A 39 11.83 -43.78 18.60
C GLY A 39 12.74 -42.57 18.53
N TYR A 40 12.23 -41.57 17.83
CA TYR A 40 12.89 -40.30 17.59
C TYR A 40 11.98 -39.14 17.98
N HIS A 41 12.59 -38.07 18.48
CA HIS A 41 11.96 -36.77 18.62
C HIS A 41 12.50 -35.83 17.55
N VAL A 42 11.62 -35.32 16.70
CA VAL A 42 11.93 -34.29 15.72
C VAL A 42 11.55 -32.96 16.36
N MET A 43 12.56 -32.15 16.66
CA MET A 43 12.39 -30.79 17.19
C MET A 43 12.41 -29.81 16.02
N TYR A 44 11.37 -29.00 15.88
CA TYR A 44 11.26 -28.06 14.76
C TYR A 44 10.50 -26.79 15.11
N GLY A 45 10.82 -25.68 14.46
CA GLY A 45 10.08 -24.43 14.60
C GLY A 45 10.65 -23.34 13.71
N ALA A 46 9.90 -22.26 13.52
CA ALA A 46 10.44 -21.09 12.84
C ALA A 46 11.65 -20.54 13.64
N GLN A 47 12.65 -20.00 12.95
CA GLN A 47 13.98 -19.66 13.50
C GLN A 47 13.94 -18.74 14.74
N ASN A 48 12.85 -17.99 14.95
CA ASN A 48 12.64 -17.09 16.08
C ASN A 48 11.43 -17.48 16.94
N SER A 49 11.03 -18.76 16.93
CA SER A 49 9.86 -19.27 17.63
C SER A 49 10.20 -20.48 18.48
N LYS A 50 9.31 -20.80 19.43
CA LYS A 50 9.46 -21.99 20.28
C LYS A 50 9.45 -23.25 19.41
N LEU A 51 10.45 -24.11 19.60
CA LEU A 51 10.50 -25.42 18.93
C LEU A 51 9.37 -26.32 19.46
N GLN A 52 8.67 -26.96 18.53
CA GLN A 52 7.73 -28.04 18.75
C GLN A 52 8.48 -29.38 18.69
N GLN A 53 7.87 -30.42 19.28
CA GLN A 53 8.41 -31.78 19.26
C GLN A 53 7.40 -32.73 18.64
N MET A 54 7.82 -33.48 17.62
CA MET A 54 7.08 -34.60 17.05
C MET A 54 7.74 -35.92 17.43
N THR A 55 6.97 -36.89 17.90
CA THR A 55 7.45 -38.23 18.21
C THR A 55 7.24 -39.16 17.02
N VAL A 56 8.29 -39.87 16.64
CA VAL A 56 8.32 -40.82 15.52
C VAL A 56 8.78 -42.17 16.06
N ASN A 57 8.16 -43.27 15.60
CA ASN A 57 8.54 -44.62 16.05
C ASN A 57 9.95 -45.01 15.55
N ALA A 58 10.52 -46.05 16.15
CA ALA A 58 11.90 -46.49 15.86
C ALA A 58 12.12 -47.02 14.43
N TYR A 59 11.07 -47.47 13.74
CA TYR A 59 11.18 -48.06 12.40
C TYR A 59 11.08 -47.02 11.28
N ASN A 60 10.60 -45.81 11.61
CA ASN A 60 10.46 -44.71 10.68
C ASN A 60 11.70 -43.80 10.76
N LEU A 61 12.36 -43.63 9.62
CA LEU A 61 13.53 -42.76 9.45
C LEU A 61 13.19 -41.45 8.71
N SER A 62 11.91 -41.08 8.76
CA SER A 62 11.40 -39.87 8.15
C SER A 62 10.19 -39.32 8.90
N ALA A 63 9.98 -38.01 8.82
CA ALA A 63 8.82 -37.31 9.35
C ALA A 63 8.32 -36.25 8.36
N ALA A 64 7.01 -36.03 8.32
CA ALA A 64 6.38 -34.97 7.56
C ALA A 64 5.94 -33.84 8.51
N LEU A 65 6.65 -32.73 8.48
CA LEU A 65 6.27 -31.50 9.17
C LEU A 65 5.23 -30.78 8.32
N GLN A 66 4.05 -30.49 8.88
CA GLN A 66 2.90 -29.93 8.18
C GLN A 66 2.39 -28.66 8.87
N ASN A 67 1.49 -27.92 8.22
CA ASN A 67 0.93 -26.66 8.72
C ASN A 67 2.02 -25.62 9.03
N LEU A 68 3.07 -25.60 8.20
CA LEU A 68 4.16 -24.66 8.33
C LEU A 68 3.77 -23.28 7.78
N GLU A 69 4.26 -22.23 8.42
CA GLU A 69 4.18 -20.87 7.90
C GLU A 69 4.97 -20.78 6.59
N LYS A 70 4.38 -20.10 5.61
CA LYS A 70 4.91 -20.03 4.25
C LYS A 70 6.02 -18.99 4.15
N TYR A 71 7.02 -19.27 3.32
CA TYR A 71 8.21 -18.45 3.12
C TYR A 71 9.04 -18.14 4.39
N MET A 72 8.95 -18.99 5.42
CA MET A 72 9.70 -18.88 6.67
C MET A 72 10.89 -19.84 6.74
N LEU A 73 11.90 -19.48 7.56
CA LEU A 73 13.05 -20.34 7.89
C LEU A 73 12.71 -21.23 9.09
N TYR A 74 12.81 -22.54 8.90
CA TYR A 74 12.60 -23.55 9.93
C TYR A 74 13.91 -24.17 10.37
N VAL A 75 14.12 -24.22 11.69
CA VAL A 75 15.23 -24.91 12.35
C VAL A 75 14.74 -26.29 12.75
N ILE A 76 15.50 -27.33 12.40
CA ILE A 76 15.09 -28.74 12.61
C ILE A 76 16.26 -29.53 13.17
N ALA A 77 16.02 -30.31 14.23
CA ALA A 77 16.98 -31.25 14.80
C ALA A 77 16.28 -32.55 15.21
N VAL A 78 17.01 -33.68 15.19
CA VAL A 78 16.46 -34.99 15.53
C VAL A 78 17.28 -35.61 16.65
N THR A 79 16.62 -36.27 17.60
CA THR A 79 17.23 -37.02 18.69
C THR A 79 16.54 -38.37 18.83
N ALA A 80 17.26 -39.38 19.34
CA ALA A 80 16.73 -40.70 19.62
C ALA A 80 16.47 -40.88 21.12
N PHE A 81 15.49 -41.71 21.48
CA PHE A 81 15.20 -42.02 22.88
C PHE A 81 15.01 -43.52 23.12
N THR A 82 15.29 -43.92 24.37
CA THR A 82 15.07 -45.26 24.92
C THR A 82 14.04 -45.17 26.06
N SER A 83 13.73 -46.29 26.71
CA SER A 83 12.89 -46.29 27.92
C SER A 83 13.50 -45.53 29.10
N VAL A 84 14.80 -45.24 29.06
CA VAL A 84 15.54 -44.58 30.15
C VAL A 84 15.68 -43.08 29.92
N GLY A 85 15.83 -42.67 28.67
CA GLY A 85 15.98 -41.26 28.35
C GLY A 85 16.34 -40.97 26.90
N GLN A 86 16.49 -39.68 26.64
CA GLN A 86 16.76 -39.08 25.34
C GLN A 86 18.27 -38.83 25.16
N GLY A 87 18.78 -39.09 23.96
CA GLY A 87 20.16 -38.80 23.58
C GLY A 87 20.38 -37.34 23.14
N PRO A 88 21.61 -36.98 22.76
CA PRO A 88 21.88 -35.65 22.24
C PRO A 88 21.09 -35.37 20.95
N PRO A 89 20.76 -34.10 20.65
CA PRO A 89 20.20 -33.73 19.36
C PRO A 89 21.27 -33.70 18.26
N SER A 90 20.86 -33.97 17.03
CA SER A 90 21.68 -33.73 15.85
C SER A 90 22.06 -32.25 15.71
N PRO A 91 23.11 -31.91 14.94
CA PRO A 91 23.26 -30.56 14.40
C PRO A 91 21.96 -30.12 13.73
N ALA A 92 21.56 -28.87 13.97
CA ALA A 92 20.33 -28.35 13.40
C ALA A 92 20.52 -28.02 11.91
N ILE A 93 19.54 -28.40 11.09
CA ILE A 93 19.43 -27.95 9.71
C ILE A 93 18.47 -26.77 9.62
N VAL A 94 18.69 -25.88 8.65
CA VAL A 94 17.81 -24.75 8.37
C VAL A 94 17.23 -24.89 6.98
N VAL A 95 15.90 -24.86 6.88
CA VAL A 95 15.16 -25.04 5.61
C VAL A 95 14.15 -23.92 5.46
N ARG A 96 14.11 -23.27 4.29
CA ARG A 96 13.08 -22.27 3.97
C ARG A 96 11.87 -22.94 3.32
N SER A 97 10.68 -22.81 3.90
CA SER A 97 9.42 -23.24 3.27
C SER A 97 9.17 -22.50 1.94
N GLN A 98 8.45 -23.10 0.98
CA GLN A 98 8.24 -22.46 -0.32
C GLN A 98 7.37 -21.20 -0.24
N GLU A 99 7.49 -20.33 -1.24
CA GLU A 99 6.56 -19.23 -1.47
C GLU A 99 5.13 -19.73 -1.73
N SER A 100 4.18 -18.84 -1.55
CA SER A 100 2.77 -18.96 -1.93
C SER A 100 2.27 -17.63 -2.49
N VAL A 101 1.06 -17.64 -3.05
CA VAL A 101 0.37 -16.40 -3.38
C VAL A 101 0.11 -15.58 -2.11
N PRO A 102 0.04 -14.23 -2.20
CA PRO A 102 -0.25 -13.39 -1.06
C PRO A 102 -1.59 -13.76 -0.41
N SER A 103 -1.58 -13.77 0.93
CA SER A 103 -2.74 -14.17 1.74
C SER A 103 -3.73 -13.02 1.99
N LEU A 104 -3.32 -11.79 1.70
CA LEU A 104 -4.12 -10.58 1.83
C LEU A 104 -4.05 -9.80 0.52
N ALA A 105 -5.18 -9.22 0.10
CA ALA A 105 -5.19 -8.22 -0.96
C ALA A 105 -4.49 -6.92 -0.49
N PRO A 106 -4.03 -6.04 -1.40
CA PRO A 106 -3.43 -4.76 -1.02
C PRO A 106 -4.39 -3.92 -0.17
N PRO A 107 -3.97 -3.41 1.00
CA PRO A 107 -4.83 -2.57 1.83
C PRO A 107 -5.01 -1.19 1.22
N ILE A 108 -6.13 -0.53 1.56
CA ILE A 108 -6.41 0.88 1.20
C ILE A 108 -6.28 1.12 -0.30
N VAL A 109 -7.12 0.46 -1.09
CA VAL A 109 -7.24 0.77 -2.53
C VAL A 109 -8.09 2.02 -2.69
N MET A 110 -7.59 2.97 -3.48
CA MET A 110 -8.29 4.20 -3.83
C MET A 110 -8.24 4.37 -5.34
N ALA A 111 -9.31 4.91 -5.91
CA ALA A 111 -9.37 5.23 -7.32
C ALA A 111 -10.13 6.54 -7.53
N HIS A 112 -9.63 7.40 -8.41
CA HIS A 112 -10.29 8.67 -8.75
C HIS A 112 -10.07 9.04 -10.21
N GLY A 113 -11.03 9.76 -10.79
CA GLY A 113 -10.91 10.29 -12.14
C GLY A 113 -9.87 11.39 -12.24
N THR A 114 -8.96 11.26 -13.19
CA THR A 114 -7.96 12.29 -13.49
C THR A 114 -8.32 13.09 -14.73
N THR A 115 -8.90 12.44 -15.74
CA THR A 115 -9.44 13.10 -16.94
C THR A 115 -10.78 12.48 -17.30
N TYR A 116 -11.35 12.91 -18.43
CA TYR A 116 -12.55 12.27 -18.98
C TYR A 116 -12.32 10.85 -19.48
N SER A 117 -11.07 10.41 -19.66
CA SER A 117 -10.73 9.07 -20.17
C SER A 117 -9.70 8.33 -19.33
N SER A 118 -9.44 8.80 -18.10
CA SER A 118 -8.44 8.18 -17.23
C SER A 118 -8.80 8.19 -15.76
N LEU A 119 -8.34 7.15 -15.07
CA LEU A 119 -8.42 6.98 -13.63
C LEU A 119 -7.02 6.80 -13.07
N MET A 120 -6.77 7.36 -11.89
CA MET A 120 -5.60 7.04 -11.08
C MET A 120 -6.02 6.08 -9.98
N VAL A 121 -5.33 4.94 -9.88
CA VAL A 121 -5.53 3.93 -8.85
C VAL A 121 -4.31 3.87 -7.97
N THR A 122 -4.49 3.96 -6.66
CA THR A 122 -3.42 3.87 -5.67
C THR A 122 -3.77 2.84 -4.60
N TRP A 123 -2.76 2.18 -4.04
CA TRP A 123 -2.93 1.19 -2.98
C TRP A 123 -1.77 1.22 -2.01
N LYS A 124 -1.92 0.62 -0.83
CA LYS A 124 -0.80 0.39 0.09
C LYS A 124 -0.18 -0.98 -0.16
N ALA A 125 1.13 -1.12 0.11
CA ALA A 125 1.81 -2.40 0.00
C ALA A 125 1.19 -3.48 0.91
N ILE A 126 1.14 -4.73 0.44
CA ILE A 126 0.75 -5.87 1.26
C ILE A 126 1.80 -6.03 2.40
N PRO A 127 1.38 -6.12 3.67
CA PRO A 127 2.31 -6.35 4.78
C PRO A 127 3.15 -7.62 4.55
N GLU A 128 4.43 -7.58 4.97
CA GLU A 128 5.38 -8.68 4.72
C GLU A 128 4.88 -10.04 5.25
N ASP A 129 4.27 -10.05 6.43
CA ASP A 129 3.68 -11.24 7.05
C ASP A 129 2.56 -11.86 6.20
N ASN A 130 1.92 -11.06 5.35
CA ASN A 130 0.84 -11.49 4.46
C ASN A 130 1.30 -11.78 3.03
N ALA A 131 2.52 -11.37 2.66
CA ALA A 131 3.07 -11.58 1.31
C ALA A 131 3.28 -13.05 0.99
N ARG A 132 3.64 -13.87 2.00
CA ARG A 132 3.91 -15.31 1.88
C ARG A 132 4.93 -15.64 0.78
N GLY A 133 5.85 -14.71 0.51
CA GLY A 133 6.83 -14.77 -0.57
C GLY A 133 7.34 -13.37 -0.92
N ILE A 134 8.08 -13.25 -2.02
CA ILE A 134 8.53 -11.96 -2.55
C ILE A 134 7.43 -11.39 -3.45
N ILE A 135 6.88 -10.22 -3.08
CA ILE A 135 5.93 -9.50 -3.94
C ILE A 135 6.66 -9.03 -5.20
N LYS A 136 6.23 -9.54 -6.35
CA LYS A 136 6.79 -9.18 -7.66
C LYS A 136 6.08 -7.97 -8.29
N GLY A 137 4.85 -7.70 -7.88
CA GLY A 137 4.06 -6.56 -8.31
C GLY A 137 2.58 -6.72 -7.97
N TYR A 138 1.76 -5.94 -8.67
CA TYR A 138 0.31 -5.88 -8.47
C TYR A 138 -0.44 -5.95 -9.82
N ILE A 139 -1.66 -6.49 -9.79
CA ILE A 139 -2.58 -6.58 -10.91
C ILE A 139 -3.78 -5.69 -10.58
N VAL A 140 -4.15 -4.81 -11.51
CA VAL A 140 -5.36 -3.99 -11.41
C VAL A 140 -6.40 -4.55 -12.38
N ARG A 141 -7.58 -4.88 -11.85
CA ARG A 141 -8.72 -5.43 -12.59
C ARG A 141 -9.83 -4.39 -12.72
N ILE A 142 -10.39 -4.28 -13.91
CA ILE A 142 -11.57 -3.44 -14.21
C ILE A 142 -12.68 -4.36 -14.72
N LEU A 143 -13.81 -4.43 -14.00
CA LEU A 143 -14.85 -5.44 -14.29
C LEU A 143 -15.75 -5.11 -15.50
N GLU A 144 -15.88 -3.85 -15.89
CA GLU A 144 -16.78 -3.47 -16.99
C GLU A 144 -16.19 -3.70 -18.40
N ASN A 145 -14.88 -3.92 -18.49
CA ASN A 145 -14.15 -4.36 -19.67
C ASN A 145 -12.96 -5.15 -19.13
N VAL A 146 -13.04 -6.49 -19.10
CA VAL A 146 -12.04 -7.35 -18.44
C VAL A 146 -10.66 -7.13 -19.08
N GLN A 147 -9.93 -6.17 -18.54
CA GLN A 147 -8.56 -5.82 -18.86
C GLN A 147 -7.79 -5.91 -17.55
N ASP A 148 -6.93 -6.92 -17.47
CA ASP A 148 -6.00 -7.07 -16.38
C ASP A 148 -4.74 -6.28 -16.73
N PHE A 149 -4.43 -5.28 -15.91
CA PHE A 149 -3.19 -4.54 -16.03
C PHE A 149 -2.16 -5.14 -15.08
N ASN A 150 -1.18 -5.84 -15.65
CA ASN A 150 -0.01 -6.23 -14.88
C ASN A 150 0.86 -5.00 -14.63
N GLY A 151 1.05 -4.66 -13.36
CA GLY A 151 2.11 -3.78 -12.90
C GLY A 151 3.41 -4.57 -12.74
N CYS A 152 4.46 -4.10 -13.40
CA CYS A 152 5.82 -4.49 -13.05
C CYS A 152 6.32 -3.53 -11.96
N ASN A 153 7.02 -4.05 -10.95
CA ASN A 153 7.60 -3.34 -9.80
C ASN A 153 6.68 -3.04 -8.61
N SER A 154 7.32 -2.65 -7.51
CA SER A 154 6.76 -2.19 -6.22
C SER A 154 5.94 -0.91 -6.30
N ASP A 155 5.55 -0.50 -7.50
CA ASP A 155 4.75 0.71 -7.71
C ASP A 155 3.39 0.51 -7.04
N LEU A 156 3.03 1.50 -6.22
CA LEU A 156 1.80 1.53 -5.43
C LEU A 156 0.70 2.36 -6.11
N THR A 157 0.88 2.61 -7.41
CA THR A 157 0.00 3.45 -8.22
C THR A 157 -0.06 2.95 -9.65
N ARG A 158 -1.21 3.15 -10.30
CA ARG A 158 -1.42 2.86 -11.72
C ARG A 158 -2.34 3.90 -12.34
N MET A 159 -1.86 4.53 -13.42
CA MET A 159 -2.71 5.31 -14.30
C MET A 159 -3.35 4.37 -15.33
N ILE A 160 -4.68 4.46 -15.45
CA ILE A 160 -5.48 3.75 -16.44
C ILE A 160 -6.00 4.80 -17.42
N GLN A 161 -5.80 4.59 -18.71
CA GLN A 161 -6.20 5.51 -19.79
C GLN A 161 -7.10 4.79 -20.80
N GLY A 162 -7.74 5.55 -21.69
CA GLY A 162 -8.59 4.99 -22.75
C GLY A 162 -9.98 4.55 -22.25
N LEU A 163 -10.42 5.10 -21.13
CA LEU A 163 -11.73 4.81 -20.54
C LEU A 163 -12.83 5.67 -21.19
N GLU A 164 -14.05 5.13 -21.22
CA GLU A 164 -15.25 5.89 -21.62
C GLU A 164 -15.53 7.03 -20.63
N LYS A 165 -16.00 8.15 -21.18
CA LYS A 165 -16.33 9.38 -20.44
C LYS A 165 -17.60 9.23 -19.61
N SER A 166 -17.60 9.87 -18.44
CA SER A 166 -18.75 9.91 -17.52
C SER A 166 -19.28 8.52 -17.15
N LYS A 167 -18.37 7.53 -17.09
CA LYS A 167 -18.70 6.14 -16.81
C LYS A 167 -18.17 5.73 -15.46
N VAL A 168 -18.98 4.93 -14.77
CA VAL A 168 -18.65 4.35 -13.47
C VAL A 168 -17.87 3.05 -13.70
N TYR A 169 -16.75 2.87 -13.01
CA TYR A 169 -15.91 1.69 -13.08
C TYR A 169 -15.78 1.05 -11.71
N LYS A 170 -15.75 -0.28 -11.69
CA LYS A 170 -15.37 -1.09 -10.52
C LYS A 170 -13.93 -1.56 -10.68
N ILE A 171 -13.10 -1.25 -9.69
CA ILE A 171 -11.67 -1.49 -9.71
C ILE A 171 -11.29 -2.33 -8.51
N ALA A 172 -10.47 -3.35 -8.73
CA ALA A 172 -9.88 -4.14 -7.66
C ALA A 172 -8.39 -4.39 -7.92
N VAL A 173 -7.60 -4.60 -6.86
CA VAL A 173 -6.16 -4.84 -6.98
C VAL A 173 -5.77 -6.13 -6.28
N ALA A 174 -4.87 -6.92 -6.85
CA ALA A 174 -4.28 -8.11 -6.25
C ALA A 174 -2.75 -8.05 -6.30
N GLY A 175 -2.05 -8.49 -5.25
CA GLY A 175 -0.60 -8.69 -5.31
C GLY A 175 -0.25 -10.07 -5.85
N TYR A 176 0.96 -10.24 -6.43
CA TYR A 176 1.43 -11.55 -6.89
C TYR A 176 2.88 -11.86 -6.51
N THR A 177 3.16 -13.15 -6.33
CA THR A 177 4.50 -13.71 -6.10
C THR A 177 4.91 -14.60 -7.27
N SER A 178 6.00 -15.36 -7.14
CA SER A 178 6.38 -16.38 -8.14
C SER A 178 5.33 -17.49 -8.33
N LYS A 179 4.38 -17.64 -7.41
CA LYS A 179 3.34 -18.68 -7.44
C LYS A 179 2.01 -18.23 -8.04
N GLY A 180 1.88 -16.97 -8.42
CA GLY A 180 0.64 -16.39 -8.94
C GLY A 180 0.12 -15.23 -8.07
N HIS A 181 -1.10 -14.79 -8.35
CA HIS A 181 -1.75 -13.69 -7.64
C HIS A 181 -2.59 -14.18 -6.46
N GLY A 182 -2.69 -13.35 -5.44
CA GLY A 182 -3.60 -13.54 -4.32
C GLY A 182 -5.04 -13.15 -4.68
N ASN A 183 -5.86 -12.95 -3.66
CA ASN A 183 -7.20 -12.41 -3.85
C ASN A 183 -7.15 -10.95 -4.27
N PHE A 184 -8.11 -10.54 -5.09
CA PHE A 184 -8.39 -9.14 -5.35
C PHE A 184 -8.97 -8.47 -4.10
N SER A 185 -8.72 -7.17 -3.96
CA SER A 185 -9.39 -6.32 -2.98
C SER A 185 -10.89 -6.28 -3.21
N GLU A 186 -11.62 -5.74 -2.24
CA GLU A 186 -12.99 -5.25 -2.49
C GLU A 186 -12.99 -4.23 -3.65
N ASP A 187 -14.11 -4.18 -4.36
CA ASP A 187 -14.29 -3.28 -5.49
C ASP A 187 -14.36 -1.82 -4.98
N VAL A 188 -13.53 -0.96 -5.57
CA VAL A 188 -13.61 0.49 -5.42
C VAL A 188 -14.31 1.07 -6.64
N ILE A 189 -15.27 1.95 -6.41
CA ILE A 189 -16.00 2.63 -7.46
C ILE A 189 -15.27 3.93 -7.80
N ALA A 190 -14.96 4.14 -9.07
CA ALA A 190 -14.43 5.39 -9.58
C ALA A 190 -15.16 5.80 -10.85
N VAL A 191 -15.31 7.10 -11.06
CA VAL A 191 -15.98 7.66 -12.22
C VAL A 191 -14.97 8.46 -13.02
N THR A 192 -14.93 8.27 -14.33
CA THR A 192 -14.16 9.17 -15.21
C THR A 192 -14.76 10.56 -15.15
N ASN A 193 -13.92 11.59 -15.19
CA ASN A 193 -14.41 12.96 -15.05
C ASN A 193 -15.35 13.31 -16.21
N ILE A 194 -16.28 14.22 -15.94
CA ILE A 194 -17.16 14.76 -16.97
C ILE A 194 -16.41 15.96 -17.56
N ASP A 195 -15.65 15.69 -18.62
CA ASP A 195 -14.84 16.66 -19.39
C ASP A 195 -13.61 17.27 -18.72
N ASP A 196 -12.65 17.63 -19.58
CA ASP A 196 -11.54 18.55 -19.27
C ASP A 196 -12.09 19.74 -18.48
N CYS A 197 -11.77 19.83 -17.18
CA CYS A 197 -11.88 21.08 -16.43
C CYS A 197 -10.93 22.09 -17.10
N ARG A 198 -11.38 22.74 -18.17
CA ARG A 198 -10.67 23.87 -18.73
C ARG A 198 -10.82 25.01 -17.73
N ALA A 199 -9.69 25.46 -17.18
CA ALA A 199 -9.68 26.68 -16.38
C ALA A 199 -10.29 27.82 -17.19
N LEU A 200 -11.24 28.55 -16.60
CA LEU A 200 -11.93 29.64 -17.28
C LEU A 200 -11.08 30.92 -17.39
N GLY A 201 -9.95 30.98 -16.68
CA GLY A 201 -8.92 31.98 -16.91
C GLY A 201 -8.53 32.87 -15.73
N MET A 202 -8.92 32.51 -14.50
CA MET A 202 -8.58 33.30 -13.31
C MET A 202 -7.08 33.31 -13.04
N GLU A 203 -6.39 32.19 -13.23
CA GLU A 203 -4.95 32.04 -12.95
C GLU A 203 -4.05 32.60 -14.07
N ASP A 204 -4.43 32.37 -15.33
CA ASP A 204 -3.59 32.64 -16.51
C ASP A 204 -3.87 34.01 -17.17
N TYR A 205 -4.69 34.85 -16.53
CA TYR A 205 -5.13 36.16 -17.02
C TYR A 205 -5.97 36.14 -18.30
N ASN A 206 -6.48 34.97 -18.72
CA ASN A 206 -7.46 34.91 -19.80
C ASN A 206 -8.80 35.55 -19.38
N ILE A 207 -9.09 35.60 -18.08
CA ILE A 207 -9.99 36.59 -17.48
C ILE A 207 -9.16 37.81 -17.11
N SER A 208 -9.39 38.93 -17.76
CA SER A 208 -8.63 40.18 -17.56
C SER A 208 -8.96 40.87 -16.23
N ASN A 209 -8.12 41.80 -15.78
CA ASN A 209 -8.37 42.56 -14.54
C ASN A 209 -9.67 43.37 -14.56
N LEU A 210 -10.11 43.81 -15.75
CA LEU A 210 -11.35 44.58 -15.92
C LEU A 210 -12.60 43.71 -15.75
N GLN A 211 -12.47 42.40 -15.88
CA GLN A 211 -13.56 41.44 -15.70
C GLN A 211 -13.73 41.02 -14.24
N ILE A 212 -12.88 41.50 -13.32
CA ILE A 212 -12.94 41.16 -11.91
C ILE A 212 -13.29 42.42 -11.13
N THR A 213 -14.48 42.44 -10.53
CA THR A 213 -15.01 43.56 -9.75
C THR A 213 -15.45 43.09 -8.37
N ALA A 214 -15.61 44.01 -7.44
CA ALA A 214 -16.04 43.69 -6.08
C ALA A 214 -16.96 44.76 -5.50
N SER A 215 -17.64 44.42 -4.41
CA SER A 215 -18.44 45.35 -3.61
C SER A 215 -17.61 46.51 -3.06
N SER A 216 -16.39 46.20 -2.63
CA SER A 216 -15.42 47.13 -2.06
C SER A 216 -14.01 46.54 -2.08
N GLU A 217 -13.02 47.34 -1.75
CA GLU A 217 -11.64 46.90 -1.51
C GLU A 217 -11.09 47.58 -0.25
N PHE A 218 -10.26 46.86 0.51
CA PHE A 218 -9.64 47.38 1.73
C PHE A 218 -8.72 48.58 1.45
N ASP A 219 -7.90 48.44 0.40
CA ASP A 219 -7.08 49.47 -0.21
C ASP A 219 -6.68 49.00 -1.62
N SER A 220 -5.91 49.82 -2.34
CA SER A 220 -5.42 49.46 -3.68
C SER A 220 -4.47 48.27 -3.71
N ALA A 221 -3.88 47.88 -2.57
CA ALA A 221 -3.07 46.68 -2.47
C ALA A 221 -3.94 45.41 -2.44
N HIS A 222 -5.21 45.52 -2.05
CA HIS A 222 -6.17 44.41 -1.95
C HIS A 222 -7.25 44.47 -3.05
N ALA A 223 -6.89 45.01 -4.21
CA ALA A 223 -7.81 45.17 -5.34
C ALA A 223 -8.42 43.84 -5.80
N PRO A 224 -9.65 43.86 -6.38
CA PRO A 224 -10.32 42.65 -6.89
C PRO A 224 -9.50 41.89 -7.92
N SER A 225 -8.67 42.58 -8.71
CA SER A 225 -7.76 41.97 -9.69
C SER A 225 -6.75 40.99 -9.09
N ASN A 226 -6.52 41.06 -7.78
CA ASN A 226 -5.60 40.19 -7.04
C ASN A 226 -6.28 38.88 -6.59
N ALA A 227 -7.59 38.73 -6.80
CA ALA A 227 -8.36 37.52 -6.46
C ALA A 227 -8.11 36.37 -7.45
N ARG A 228 -6.85 36.03 -7.70
CA ARG A 228 -6.43 34.99 -8.65
C ARG A 228 -5.78 33.83 -7.94
N LEU A 229 -5.97 32.62 -8.50
CA LEU A 229 -5.25 31.44 -8.03
C LEU A 229 -3.75 31.61 -8.33
N ASN A 230 -2.91 31.20 -7.39
CA ASN A 230 -1.45 31.29 -7.44
C ASN A 230 -0.91 32.71 -7.67
N PHE A 231 -1.67 33.74 -7.32
CA PHE A 231 -1.24 35.12 -7.46
C PHE A 231 -0.04 35.42 -6.53
N ASN A 232 1.09 35.74 -7.14
CA ASN A 232 2.30 36.13 -6.43
C ASN A 232 2.69 37.57 -6.83
N PRO A 233 2.43 38.58 -5.99
CA PRO A 233 2.70 39.96 -6.34
C PRO A 233 4.21 40.22 -6.46
N ALA A 234 4.64 40.85 -7.55
CA ALA A 234 6.04 41.22 -7.77
C ALA A 234 6.50 42.41 -6.90
N SER A 235 5.58 43.08 -6.22
CA SER A 235 5.82 44.25 -5.39
C SER A 235 5.28 44.02 -3.98
N ILE A 236 6.06 44.41 -2.97
CA ILE A 236 5.66 44.37 -1.55
C ILE A 236 4.44 45.23 -1.22
N ASN A 237 4.08 46.16 -2.12
CA ASN A 237 2.94 47.06 -1.96
C ASN A 237 1.63 46.47 -2.53
N ILE A 238 1.65 45.24 -3.02
CA ILE A 238 0.47 44.55 -3.54
C ILE A 238 0.22 43.34 -2.65
N ALA A 239 -1.00 43.19 -2.14
CA ALA A 239 -1.40 42.03 -1.38
C ALA A 239 -1.66 40.85 -2.32
N GLY A 240 -1.33 39.64 -1.86
CA GLY A 240 -1.55 38.40 -2.61
C GLY A 240 -3.02 37.96 -2.71
N SER A 241 -3.99 38.84 -2.44
CA SER A 241 -5.43 38.56 -2.53
C SER A 241 -6.25 39.84 -2.59
N TRP A 242 -7.52 39.70 -2.96
CA TRP A 242 -8.54 40.70 -2.67
C TRP A 242 -8.99 40.62 -1.20
N SER A 243 -9.38 41.76 -0.65
CA SER A 243 -10.08 41.88 0.63
C SER A 243 -11.08 43.03 0.54
N ALA A 244 -12.30 42.81 0.99
CA ALA A 244 -13.30 43.87 1.14
C ALA A 244 -12.87 44.93 2.16
N ALA A 245 -13.45 46.12 2.09
CA ALA A 245 -13.28 47.14 3.10
C ALA A 245 -13.77 46.64 4.47
N GLY A 246 -13.12 47.03 5.56
CA GLY A 246 -13.53 46.61 6.91
C GLY A 246 -14.93 47.09 7.31
N SER A 247 -15.51 48.05 6.57
CA SER A 247 -16.89 48.52 6.71
C SER A 247 -17.92 47.69 5.93
N ASP A 248 -17.48 46.85 4.99
CA ASP A 248 -18.33 46.02 4.12
C ASP A 248 -18.47 44.61 4.72
N VAL A 249 -19.27 44.51 5.78
CA VAL A 249 -19.37 43.31 6.63
C VAL A 249 -20.60 42.45 6.37
N GLU A 250 -21.65 43.01 5.75
CA GLU A 250 -22.92 42.30 5.58
C GLU A 250 -22.90 41.41 4.33
N HIS A 251 -22.47 41.95 3.19
CA HIS A 251 -22.54 41.26 1.90
C HIS A 251 -21.36 41.58 0.96
N PRO A 252 -20.10 41.35 1.38
CA PRO A 252 -18.96 41.53 0.49
C PRO A 252 -19.06 40.54 -0.68
N TRP A 253 -18.90 41.03 -1.91
CA TRP A 253 -18.98 40.22 -3.11
C TRP A 253 -17.80 40.46 -4.05
N LEU A 254 -17.46 39.42 -4.80
CA LEU A 254 -16.51 39.43 -5.91
C LEU A 254 -17.24 38.89 -7.13
N GLN A 255 -17.21 39.64 -8.23
CA GLN A 255 -17.86 39.29 -9.48
C GLN A 255 -16.82 39.08 -10.57
N VAL A 256 -17.00 38.01 -11.33
CA VAL A 256 -16.18 37.65 -12.48
C VAL A 256 -17.06 37.66 -13.73
N ASP A 257 -16.77 38.55 -14.67
CA ASP A 257 -17.47 38.64 -15.96
C ASP A 257 -16.81 37.73 -16.99
N PHE A 258 -17.48 36.64 -17.36
CA PHE A 258 -16.99 35.71 -18.36
C PHE A 258 -17.16 36.19 -19.81
N GLN A 259 -17.87 37.31 -20.06
CA GLN A 259 -18.20 37.88 -21.38
C GLN A 259 -19.03 36.98 -22.32
N GLU A 260 -19.10 35.69 -22.03
CA GLU A 260 -19.93 34.70 -22.68
C GLU A 260 -20.68 33.86 -21.66
N LYS A 261 -21.74 33.17 -22.10
CA LYS A 261 -22.51 32.29 -21.23
C LYS A 261 -21.73 31.01 -20.97
N VAL A 262 -21.15 30.90 -19.78
CA VAL A 262 -20.46 29.70 -19.29
C VAL A 262 -21.27 28.99 -18.21
N THR A 263 -21.09 27.66 -18.09
CA THR A 263 -21.60 26.90 -16.94
C THR A 263 -20.44 26.62 -16.00
N VAL A 264 -20.45 27.26 -14.82
CA VAL A 264 -19.45 27.01 -13.78
C VAL A 264 -19.85 25.75 -13.01
N THR A 265 -19.04 24.70 -13.11
CA THR A 265 -19.30 23.41 -12.44
C THR A 265 -18.51 23.22 -11.15
N LYS A 266 -17.40 23.95 -10.98
CA LYS A 266 -16.54 23.95 -9.79
C LYS A 266 -15.88 25.32 -9.60
N VAL A 267 -15.61 25.67 -8.35
CA VAL A 267 -14.83 26.87 -7.97
C VAL A 267 -13.67 26.42 -7.10
N ALA A 268 -12.45 26.82 -7.45
CA ALA A 268 -11.26 26.65 -6.62
C ALA A 268 -10.99 27.94 -5.85
N THR A 269 -10.63 27.82 -4.57
CA THR A 269 -10.32 28.96 -3.70
C THR A 269 -8.93 28.79 -3.09
N GLN A 270 -8.25 29.90 -2.82
CA GLN A 270 -6.96 29.94 -2.13
C GLN A 270 -6.94 31.10 -1.15
N GLY A 271 -6.23 30.93 -0.03
CA GLY A 271 -6.01 31.98 0.96
C GLY A 271 -4.92 32.95 0.54
N ARG A 272 -4.80 34.08 1.26
CA ARG A 272 -3.78 35.09 0.95
C ARG A 272 -2.37 34.56 1.18
N LEU A 273 -1.49 34.69 0.17
CA LEU A 273 -0.06 34.47 0.32
C LEU A 273 0.59 35.68 1.03
N LEU A 274 1.31 35.45 2.13
CA LEU A 274 2.13 36.48 2.80
C LEU A 274 3.57 36.42 2.27
N ASP A 275 4.13 37.56 1.91
CA ASP A 275 5.54 37.67 1.54
C ASP A 275 6.45 37.30 2.72
N VAL A 276 7.47 36.50 2.45
CA VAL A 276 8.38 35.84 3.40
C VAL A 276 9.36 36.80 4.08
N ASN A 277 9.30 38.10 3.77
CA ASN A 277 10.17 39.14 4.32
C ASN A 277 9.73 39.69 5.69
N ARG A 278 8.71 39.09 6.32
CA ARG A 278 8.33 39.33 7.74
C ARG A 278 8.49 38.07 8.61
N GLY A 279 9.66 37.44 8.58
CA GLY A 279 10.19 36.61 9.68
C GLY A 279 9.36 35.43 10.18
N SER A 280 8.31 35.01 9.49
CA SER A 280 7.49 33.86 9.89
C SER A 280 7.03 33.09 8.66
N LEU A 281 7.00 31.77 8.82
CA LEU A 281 6.82 30.73 7.80
C LEU A 281 5.73 31.08 6.77
N SER A 282 6.01 30.87 5.48
CA SER A 282 5.05 30.98 4.37
C SER A 282 3.84 30.09 4.64
N SER A 283 2.77 30.67 5.15
CA SER A 283 1.52 29.97 5.42
C SER A 283 0.37 30.88 5.06
N TYR A 284 -0.63 30.30 4.41
CA TYR A 284 -1.88 30.96 4.11
C TYR A 284 -2.71 31.07 5.42
N TYR A 285 -2.95 32.29 5.92
CA TYR A 285 -3.61 32.51 7.22
C TYR A 285 -4.96 33.21 7.15
N GLN A 286 -5.35 33.72 5.98
CA GLN A 286 -6.63 34.38 5.76
C GLN A 286 -7.33 33.71 4.58
N TRP A 287 -8.53 33.21 4.82
CA TRP A 287 -9.28 32.36 3.90
C TRP A 287 -10.73 32.81 3.85
N VAL A 288 -11.38 32.53 2.72
CA VAL A 288 -12.84 32.58 2.63
C VAL A 288 -13.39 31.33 3.34
N GLU A 289 -14.11 31.51 4.44
CA GLU A 289 -14.67 30.41 5.22
C GLU A 289 -15.99 29.87 4.64
N SER A 290 -16.73 30.72 3.91
CA SER A 290 -17.94 30.34 3.18
C SER A 290 -18.24 31.34 2.08
N PHE A 291 -18.94 30.90 1.02
CA PHE A 291 -19.46 31.77 -0.04
C PHE A 291 -20.73 31.17 -0.63
N SER A 292 -21.48 31.98 -1.36
CA SER A 292 -22.61 31.54 -2.18
C SER A 292 -22.43 32.04 -3.61
N LEU A 293 -22.97 31.29 -4.58
CA LEU A 293 -23.00 31.69 -5.98
C LEU A 293 -24.44 32.12 -6.31
N ASN A 294 -24.58 33.29 -6.92
CA ASN A 294 -25.87 33.83 -7.39
C ASN A 294 -26.04 33.61 -8.89
#